data_AF-A0A3M8EGZ4-F1
#
_entry.id   AF-A0A3M8EGZ4-F1
#
_cell.length_a   1.000
_cell.length_b   1.000
_cell.length_c   1.000
_cell.angle_alpha   90.00
_cell.angle_beta   90.00
_cell.angle_gamma   90.00
#
_symmetry.space_group_name_H-M   'P 1'
#
loop_
_entity.id
_entity.type
_entity.pdbx_description
1 polymer ?
#
loop_
_entity_poly.entity_id
_entity_poly.type
_entity_poly.pdbx_seq_one_letter_code
_entity_poly.pdbx_strand_id
1 'polypeptide(L)'
;MRVKCVYNTGKYTPKDFFVQYNWNEEMKFAELTIGKEYTVYAVFILFNHPCYLICSDIYDGVSYQHPMFYPATLFEVTDDMPSKYWIKRKINFNNECDMNDVGFPDILNDEYFYGGVVEGYEKEVQIFQRWKRLIDREAEHHSL
;
A
#
# COMPACT_ATOMS: atom_id res chain seq x y z
N MET A 1 7.18 7.75 5.69
CA MET A 1 5.93 8.14 5.05
C MET A 1 4.79 7.55 5.85
N ARG A 2 3.90 8.41 6.32
CA ARG A 2 2.71 8.03 7.09
C ARG A 2 1.50 8.73 6.52
N VAL A 3 0.38 8.04 6.60
CA VAL A 3 -0.90 8.52 6.08
C VAL A 3 -2.00 8.30 7.09
N LYS A 4 -2.90 9.26 7.21
CA LYS A 4 -4.08 9.18 8.08
C LYS A 4 -5.30 8.81 7.25
N CYS A 5 -6.02 7.77 7.65
CA CYS A 5 -7.28 7.42 7.02
C CYS A 5 -8.31 8.52 7.28
N VAL A 6 -8.88 9.09 6.23
CA VAL A 6 -9.94 10.11 6.31
C VAL A 6 -11.27 9.61 5.75
N TYR A 7 -11.22 8.60 4.88
CA TYR A 7 -12.39 7.93 4.35
C TYR A 7 -12.17 6.41 4.34
N ASN A 8 -13.23 5.64 4.57
CA ASN A 8 -13.20 4.18 4.52
C ASN A 8 -14.37 3.59 3.74
N THR A 9 -14.89 4.34 2.76
CA THR A 9 -15.98 3.87 1.88
C THR A 9 -15.62 4.02 0.40
N GLY A 10 -16.22 3.19 -0.45
CA GLY A 10 -15.99 3.21 -1.89
C GLY A 10 -16.34 4.53 -2.57
N LYS A 11 -17.22 5.34 -1.96
CA LYS A 11 -17.58 6.70 -2.41
C LYS A 11 -16.36 7.58 -2.72
N TYR A 12 -15.26 7.36 -2.00
CA TYR A 12 -14.04 8.16 -2.13
C TYR A 12 -12.93 7.45 -2.91
N THR A 13 -13.25 6.36 -3.60
CA THR A 13 -12.31 5.63 -4.47
C THR A 13 -12.53 6.00 -5.93
N PRO A 14 -11.49 5.94 -6.78
CA PRO A 14 -11.65 6.20 -8.21
C PRO A 14 -12.59 5.18 -8.87
N LYS A 15 -13.45 5.65 -9.78
CA LYS A 15 -14.47 4.80 -10.43
C LYS A 15 -13.88 3.68 -11.28
N ASP A 16 -12.62 3.80 -11.71
CA ASP A 16 -11.92 2.74 -12.46
C ASP A 16 -11.81 1.43 -11.66
N PHE A 17 -11.76 1.51 -10.32
CA PHE A 17 -11.75 0.33 -9.45
C PHE A 17 -13.11 -0.38 -9.41
N PHE A 18 -14.22 0.30 -9.68
CA PHE A 18 -15.56 -0.29 -9.65
C PHE A 18 -15.72 -1.33 -10.75
N VAL A 19 -15.18 -1.03 -11.93
CA VAL A 19 -15.26 -1.91 -13.11
C VAL A 19 -14.41 -3.17 -12.90
N GLN A 20 -13.26 -3.03 -12.24
CA GLN A 20 -12.25 -4.08 -12.16
C GLN A 20 -12.44 -5.03 -10.97
N TYR A 21 -12.89 -4.49 -9.84
CA TYR A 21 -13.07 -5.27 -8.60
C TYR A 21 -14.53 -5.43 -8.16
N ASN A 22 -15.49 -5.04 -9.01
CA ASN A 22 -16.93 -5.01 -8.67
C ASN A 22 -17.22 -4.21 -7.39
N TRP A 23 -16.42 -3.16 -7.18
CA TRP A 23 -16.58 -2.20 -6.08
C TRP A 23 -17.74 -1.24 -6.38
N ASN A 24 -18.29 -0.64 -5.34
CA ASN A 24 -19.34 0.37 -5.47
C ASN A 24 -19.22 1.43 -4.37
N GLU A 25 -19.98 2.52 -4.47
CA GLU A 25 -19.88 3.64 -3.52
C GLU A 25 -20.26 3.25 -2.08
N GLU A 26 -21.09 2.23 -1.91
CA GLU A 26 -21.64 1.78 -0.63
C GLU A 26 -20.70 0.82 0.12
N MET A 27 -19.69 0.27 -0.55
CA MET A 27 -18.73 -0.64 0.07
C MET A 27 -17.99 0.05 1.23
N LYS A 28 -17.58 -0.75 2.21
CA LYS A 28 -16.81 -0.30 3.37
C LYS A 28 -15.50 -1.06 3.45
N PHE A 29 -14.42 -0.34 3.68
CA PHE A 29 -13.12 -0.87 4.08
C PHE A 29 -13.10 -0.96 5.61
N ALA A 30 -13.76 -1.99 6.16
CA ALA A 30 -14.01 -2.14 7.59
C ALA A 30 -12.71 -2.31 8.41
N GLU A 31 -11.64 -2.71 7.75
CA GLU A 31 -10.29 -2.86 8.27
C GLU A 31 -9.49 -1.54 8.35
N LEU A 32 -10.06 -0.43 7.88
CA LEU A 32 -9.51 0.91 8.00
C LEU A 32 -10.32 1.75 8.99
N THR A 33 -9.67 2.20 10.05
CA THR A 33 -10.22 3.12 11.04
C THR A 33 -9.97 4.58 10.63
N ILE A 34 -11.04 5.34 10.40
CA ILE A 34 -10.94 6.79 10.18
C ILE A 34 -10.24 7.46 11.37
N GLY A 35 -9.31 8.35 11.07
CA GLY A 35 -8.49 9.06 12.05
C GLY A 35 -7.20 8.35 12.44
N LYS A 36 -7.07 7.05 12.15
CA LYS A 36 -5.86 6.29 12.43
C LYS A 36 -4.79 6.54 11.37
N GLU A 37 -3.54 6.58 11.81
CA GLU A 37 -2.38 6.66 10.95
C GLU A 37 -1.81 5.27 10.62
N TYR A 38 -1.34 5.13 9.38
CA TYR A 38 -0.77 3.91 8.83
C TYR A 38 0.61 4.20 8.20
N THR A 39 1.53 3.25 8.34
CA THR A 39 2.80 3.25 7.60
C THR A 39 2.55 2.80 6.17
N VAL A 40 3.04 3.56 5.19
CA VAL A 40 3.04 3.15 3.78
C VAL A 40 4.30 2.34 3.50
N TYR A 41 4.17 1.16 2.89
CA TYR A 41 5.32 0.29 2.54
C TYR A 41 5.72 0.38 1.07
N ALA A 42 4.77 0.73 0.20
CA ALA A 42 4.97 0.97 -1.22
C ALA A 42 3.82 1.83 -1.77
N VAL A 43 4.05 2.48 -2.90
CA VAL A 43 3.04 3.17 -3.71
C VAL A 43 3.07 2.58 -5.11
N PHE A 44 1.94 2.03 -5.54
CA PHE A 44 1.77 1.49 -6.87
C PHE A 44 0.77 2.32 -7.65
N ILE A 45 0.97 2.46 -8.96
CA ILE A 45 -0.03 3.08 -9.82
C ILE A 45 -0.95 1.98 -10.38
N LEU A 46 -2.16 1.90 -9.83
CA LEU A 46 -3.18 0.94 -10.25
C LEU A 46 -4.30 1.70 -10.95
N PHE A 47 -4.62 1.30 -12.19
CA PHE A 47 -5.61 1.97 -13.05
C PHE A 47 -5.39 3.49 -13.18
N ASN A 48 -4.13 3.92 -13.29
CA ASN A 48 -3.74 5.34 -13.36
C ASN A 48 -3.97 6.15 -12.05
N HIS A 49 -4.14 5.47 -10.91
CA HIS A 49 -4.28 6.09 -9.60
C HIS A 49 -3.22 5.56 -8.62
N PRO A 50 -2.65 6.42 -7.76
CA PRO A 50 -1.77 5.95 -6.70
C PRO A 50 -2.54 5.15 -5.64
N CYS A 51 -1.99 4.00 -5.30
CA CYS A 51 -2.45 3.13 -4.23
C CYS A 51 -1.34 2.88 -3.22
N TYR A 52 -1.68 2.95 -1.94
CA TYR A 52 -0.75 2.70 -0.84
C TYR A 52 -0.85 1.25 -0.38
N LEU A 53 0.29 0.56 -0.33
CA LEU A 53 0.40 -0.71 0.35
C LEU A 53 0.53 -0.46 1.85
N ILE A 54 -0.48 -0.86 2.64
CA ILE A 54 -0.50 -0.69 4.09
C ILE A 54 -0.90 -1.99 4.79
N CYS A 55 -0.52 -2.10 6.06
CA CYS A 55 -1.05 -3.10 6.97
C CYS A 55 -2.28 -2.49 7.67
N SER A 56 -3.46 -3.05 7.41
CA SER A 56 -4.73 -2.60 8.00
C SER A 56 -4.87 -3.04 9.46
N ASP A 57 -6.01 -2.73 10.09
CA ASP A 57 -6.25 -3.01 11.50
C ASP A 57 -6.31 -4.50 11.84
N ILE A 58 -6.57 -5.34 10.84
CA ILE A 58 -6.69 -6.79 10.99
C ILE A 58 -5.42 -7.53 10.58
N TYR A 59 -4.37 -6.83 10.13
CA TYR A 59 -3.08 -7.43 9.78
C TYR A 59 -2.46 -8.15 10.98
N ASP A 60 -2.19 -9.45 10.85
CA ASP A 60 -1.59 -10.27 11.91
C ASP A 60 -0.15 -10.69 11.63
N GLY A 61 0.30 -10.54 10.39
CA GLY A 61 1.66 -10.83 9.97
C GLY A 61 2.03 -12.31 9.83
N VAL A 62 1.06 -13.22 9.92
CA VAL A 62 1.31 -14.67 9.87
C VAL A 62 0.28 -15.45 9.05
N SER A 63 -0.87 -14.86 8.68
CA SER A 63 -1.97 -15.59 8.02
C SER A 63 -2.51 -14.91 6.74
N TYR A 64 -3.78 -15.19 6.40
CA TYR A 64 -4.56 -14.57 5.32
C TYR A 64 -4.69 -13.05 5.43
N GLN A 65 -4.35 -12.44 6.56
CA GLN A 65 -4.41 -10.99 6.76
C GLN A 65 -3.08 -10.34 6.34
N HIS A 66 -2.94 -10.09 5.04
CA HIS A 66 -1.75 -9.54 4.38
C HIS A 66 -1.84 -8.00 4.20
N PRO A 67 -0.71 -7.31 3.93
CA PRO A 67 -0.77 -5.91 3.53
C PRO A 67 -1.58 -5.77 2.23
N MET A 68 -2.38 -4.71 2.15
CA MET A 68 -3.30 -4.48 1.03
C MET A 68 -3.07 -3.13 0.38
N PHE A 69 -3.35 -3.06 -0.93
CA PHE A 69 -3.35 -1.81 -1.68
C PHE A 69 -4.68 -1.09 -1.51
N TYR A 70 -4.62 0.16 -1.07
CA TYR A 70 -5.78 1.04 -0.96
C TYR A 70 -5.59 2.30 -1.78
N PRO A 71 -6.64 2.84 -2.44
CA PRO A 71 -6.55 4.12 -3.13
C PRO A 71 -6.06 5.24 -2.21
N ALA A 72 -5.09 6.02 -2.68
CA ALA A 72 -4.53 7.14 -1.91
C ALA A 72 -5.58 8.18 -1.50
N THR A 73 -6.68 8.27 -2.26
CA THR A 73 -7.81 9.16 -2.01
C THR A 73 -8.54 8.89 -0.69
N LEU A 74 -8.32 7.72 -0.07
CA LEU A 74 -8.85 7.40 1.26
C LEU A 74 -8.05 8.03 2.40
N PHE A 75 -6.89 8.63 2.11
CA PHE A 75 -5.95 9.08 3.12
C PHE A 75 -5.44 10.51 2.90
N GLU A 76 -5.02 11.15 3.99
CA GLU A 76 -4.20 12.36 3.99
C GLU A 76 -2.75 12.00 4.36
N VAL A 77 -1.77 12.59 3.70
CA VAL A 77 -0.35 12.38 4.04
C VAL A 77 -0.03 13.17 5.31
N THR A 78 0.47 12.50 6.35
CA THR A 78 0.90 13.12 7.61
C THR A 78 2.41 13.21 7.78
N ASP A 79 3.15 12.34 7.08
CA ASP A 79 4.60 12.40 6.89
C ASP A 79 4.89 12.01 5.44
N ASP A 80 5.47 12.91 4.65
CA ASP A 80 5.76 12.71 3.23
C ASP A 80 7.17 12.14 2.96
N MET A 81 7.97 11.90 4.00
CA MET A 81 9.33 11.38 3.85
C MET A 81 9.32 9.95 3.34
N PRO A 82 9.78 9.64 2.12
CA PRO A 82 9.85 8.27 1.64
C PRO A 82 10.87 7.47 2.46
N SER A 83 10.63 6.17 2.63
CA SER A 83 11.62 5.32 3.28
C SER A 83 12.93 5.31 2.49
N LYS A 84 14.07 5.37 3.17
CA LYS A 84 15.41 5.22 2.55
C LYS A 84 15.61 3.88 1.84
N TYR A 85 14.77 2.89 2.12
CA TYR A 85 14.80 1.58 1.47
C TYR A 85 14.01 1.54 0.16
N TRP A 86 13.27 2.60 -0.17
CA TRP A 86 12.49 2.64 -1.39
C TRP A 86 13.36 2.86 -2.62
N ILE A 87 13.10 2.06 -3.65
CA ILE A 87 13.58 2.24 -5.02
C ILE A 87 12.42 2.68 -5.92
N LYS A 88 12.73 3.11 -7.14
CA LYS A 88 11.73 3.49 -8.14
C LYS A 88 11.73 2.50 -9.30
N ARG A 89 10.56 2.14 -9.78
CA ARG A 89 10.36 1.38 -11.02
C ARG A 89 9.52 2.22 -11.97
N LYS A 90 10.08 2.55 -13.14
CA LYS A 90 9.35 3.28 -14.18
C LYS A 90 8.20 2.42 -14.70
N ILE A 91 7.02 3.02 -14.81
CA ILE A 91 5.87 2.39 -15.43
C ILE A 91 5.75 2.94 -16.83
N ASN A 92 6.07 2.14 -17.84
CA ASN A 92 5.87 2.55 -19.23
C ASN A 92 4.47 2.14 -19.69
N PHE A 93 3.45 2.90 -19.27
CA PHE A 93 2.13 2.80 -19.90
C PHE A 93 2.04 3.83 -21.03
N ASN A 94 2.03 3.33 -22.28
CA ASN A 94 1.74 4.07 -23.51
C ASN A 94 2.58 5.34 -23.80
N ASN A 95 3.83 5.44 -23.33
CA ASN A 95 4.76 6.55 -23.61
C ASN A 95 4.31 7.97 -23.17
N GLU A 96 3.20 8.11 -22.44
CA GLU A 96 2.63 9.42 -22.07
C GLU A 96 2.54 9.66 -20.55
N CYS A 97 2.81 8.66 -19.71
CA CYS A 97 2.74 8.80 -18.25
C CYS A 97 4.09 8.55 -17.58
N ASP A 98 4.74 9.61 -17.09
CA ASP A 98 5.98 9.59 -16.32
C ASP A 98 5.72 9.21 -14.83
N MET A 99 4.87 8.20 -14.59
CA MET A 99 4.60 7.73 -13.24
C MET A 99 5.56 6.58 -12.87
N ASN A 100 5.86 6.49 -11.57
CA ASN A 100 6.75 5.46 -11.04
C ASN A 100 6.05 4.72 -9.90
N ASP A 101 6.18 3.40 -9.89
CA ASP A 101 6.00 2.64 -8.65
C ASP A 101 7.19 2.94 -7.74
N VAL A 102 6.92 3.03 -6.44
CA VAL A 102 7.96 3.19 -5.42
C VAL A 102 7.73 2.23 -4.28
N GLY A 103 8.80 1.62 -3.77
CA GLY A 103 8.70 0.59 -2.73
C GLY A 103 10.04 -0.09 -2.50
N PHE A 104 10.09 -1.02 -1.55
CA PHE A 104 11.31 -1.78 -1.28
C PHE A 104 11.69 -2.71 -2.45
N PRO A 105 12.96 -3.14 -2.58
CA PRO A 105 13.42 -3.89 -3.74
C PRO A 105 12.60 -5.15 -4.08
N ASP A 106 12.28 -5.98 -3.09
CA ASP A 106 11.56 -7.24 -3.32
C ASP A 106 10.14 -7.02 -3.87
N ILE A 107 9.41 -5.96 -3.47
CA ILE A 107 8.06 -5.68 -4.00
C ILE A 107 8.10 -5.15 -5.44
N LEU A 108 9.19 -4.51 -5.87
CA LEU A 108 9.29 -3.94 -7.22
C LEU A 108 10.01 -4.84 -8.23
N ASN A 109 10.95 -5.67 -7.79
CA ASN A 109 11.82 -6.44 -8.70
C ASN A 109 11.35 -7.89 -8.93
N ASP A 110 10.43 -8.40 -8.10
CA ASP A 110 9.84 -9.72 -8.25
C ASP A 110 8.31 -9.58 -8.41
N GLU A 111 7.82 -9.88 -9.61
CA GLU A 111 6.40 -9.75 -9.97
C GLU A 111 5.49 -10.72 -9.19
N TYR A 112 6.04 -11.83 -8.69
CA TYR A 112 5.30 -12.84 -7.95
C TYR A 112 5.39 -12.63 -6.44
N PHE A 113 6.26 -11.72 -5.97
CA PHE A 113 6.49 -11.50 -4.54
C PHE A 113 5.19 -11.17 -3.80
N TYR A 114 4.42 -10.19 -4.30
CA TYR A 114 3.16 -9.80 -3.64
C TYR A 114 2.17 -10.96 -3.62
N GLY A 115 2.05 -11.72 -4.71
CA GLY A 115 1.23 -12.93 -4.76
C GLY A 115 1.64 -13.94 -3.68
N GLY A 116 2.94 -14.19 -3.51
CA GLY A 116 3.44 -15.06 -2.45
C GLY A 116 3.12 -14.55 -1.03
N VAL A 117 3.12 -13.23 -0.81
CA VAL A 117 2.68 -12.64 0.47
C VAL A 117 1.18 -12.86 0.70
N VAL A 118 0.36 -12.65 -0.33
CA VAL A 118 -1.11 -12.85 -0.28
C VAL A 118 -1.46 -14.32 -0.02
N GLU A 119 -0.77 -15.24 -0.68
CA GLU A 119 -0.94 -16.70 -0.53
C GLU A 119 -0.32 -17.26 0.76
N GLY A 120 0.38 -16.43 1.54
CA GLY A 120 0.97 -16.82 2.81
C GLY A 120 2.22 -17.70 2.68
N TYR A 121 2.94 -17.63 1.55
CA TYR A 121 4.17 -18.38 1.35
C TYR A 121 5.25 -17.90 2.32
N GLU A 122 5.79 -18.85 3.09
CA GLU A 122 6.65 -18.57 4.23
C GLU A 122 7.83 -17.65 3.87
N LYS A 123 8.48 -17.91 2.74
CA LYS A 123 9.64 -17.13 2.27
C LYS A 123 9.26 -15.66 2.03
N GLU A 124 8.22 -15.42 1.24
CA GLU A 124 7.77 -14.08 0.87
C GLU A 124 7.22 -13.31 2.08
N VAL A 125 6.46 -13.98 2.96
CA VAL A 125 5.97 -13.41 4.22
C VAL A 125 7.13 -13.00 5.14
N GLN A 126 8.16 -13.85 5.29
CA GLN A 126 9.33 -13.53 6.11
C GLN A 126 10.13 -12.33 5.54
N ILE A 127 10.25 -12.25 4.22
CA ILE A 127 10.89 -11.10 3.55
C ILE A 127 10.07 -9.83 3.78
N PHE A 128 8.74 -9.87 3.62
CA PHE A 128 7.90 -8.71 3.89
C PHE A 128 8.01 -8.26 5.35
N GLN A 129 7.97 -9.20 6.30
CA GLN A 129 8.14 -8.93 7.73
C GLN A 129 9.46 -8.23 8.05
N ARG A 130 10.54 -8.60 7.35
CA ARG A 130 11.83 -7.92 7.48
C ARG A 130 11.74 -6.47 7.00
N TRP A 131 11.13 -6.22 5.84
CA TRP A 131 10.96 -4.85 5.32
C TRP A 131 10.06 -4.01 6.21
N LYS A 132 8.92 -4.56 6.64
CA LYS A 132 8.01 -3.92 7.57
C LYS A 132 8.72 -3.41 8.83
N ARG A 133 9.50 -4.27 9.51
CA ARG A 133 10.28 -3.88 10.69
C ARG A 133 11.27 -2.74 10.42
N LEU A 134 11.91 -2.75 9.25
CA LEU A 134 12.87 -1.71 8.88
C LEU A 134 12.20 -0.36 8.61
N ILE A 135 11.07 -0.37 7.90
CA ILE A 135 10.31 0.82 7.51
C ILE A 135 9.53 1.41 8.69
N ASP A 136 8.92 0.56 9.53
CA ASP A 136 8.24 1.02 10.75
C ASP A 136 9.21 1.74 11.69
N ARG A 137 10.38 1.15 11.91
CA ARG A 137 11.41 1.77 12.75
C ARG A 137 11.83 3.14 12.22
N GLU A 138 11.93 3.29 10.90
CA GLU A 138 12.23 4.59 10.28
C GLU A 138 11.09 5.60 10.52
N ALA A 139 9.84 5.19 10.30
CA ALA A 139 8.66 6.05 10.47
C ALA A 139 8.46 6.52 11.93
N GLU A 140 8.80 5.70 12.92
CA GLU A 140 8.77 6.08 14.33
C GLU A 140 9.75 7.21 14.65
N HIS A 141 10.94 7.23 14.03
CA HIS A 141 11.96 8.25 14.28
C HIS A 141 11.64 9.61 13.66
N HIS A 142 10.74 9.66 12.66
CA HIS A 142 10.27 10.93 12.08
C HIS A 142 9.16 11.60 12.91
N SER A 143 8.56 10.86 13.86
CA SER A 143 7.44 11.33 14.66
C SER A 143 7.86 11.97 16.00
N LEU A 144 9.18 12.13 16.24
CA LEU A 144 9.82 12.71 17.43
C LEU A 144 10.45 14.06 17.09
#